data_AF-A0A7V9LFN1-F1
#
_entry.id   AF-A0A7V9LFN1-F1
#
_cell.length_a   1.000
_cell.length_b   1.000
_cell.length_c   1.000
_cell.angle_alpha   90.00
_cell.angle_beta   90.00
_cell.angle_gamma   90.00
#
_symmetry.space_group_name_H-M   'P 1'
#
loop_
_entity.id
_entity.type
_entity.pdbx_description
1 polymer ?
#
loop_
_entity_poly.entity_id
_entity_poly.type
_entity_poly.pdbx_seq_one_letter_code
_entity_poly.pdbx_strand_id
1 'polypeptide(L)'
;GDALLDQDLLAGIGNIFKSESCWAVKVDPWKRLREVDDDELAAVAGAARDQMLEAVDTGRRPQRVYGRARRPCPRCRTAIRSRGQGDSARTTYWCPNCQG
;
A
#
# COMPACT_ATOMS: atom_id res chain seq x y z
N GLY A 1 -3.66 0.86 7.26
CA GLY A 1 -3.09 0.09 6.13
C GLY A 1 -3.51 -1.37 6.20
N ASP A 2 -3.34 -1.98 7.38
CA ASP A 2 -4.03 -3.19 7.82
C ASP A 2 -5.53 -3.26 7.52
N ALA A 3 -6.28 -2.16 7.67
CA ALA A 3 -7.72 -2.14 7.34
C ALA A 3 -8.02 -2.58 5.89
N LEU A 4 -7.10 -2.36 4.95
CA LEU A 4 -7.24 -2.82 3.56
C LEU A 4 -7.14 -4.35 3.42
N LEU A 5 -6.69 -5.06 4.46
CA LEU A 5 -6.64 -6.52 4.48
C LEU A 5 -7.92 -7.14 5.05
N ASP A 6 -8.81 -6.33 5.62
CA ASP A 6 -10.10 -6.80 6.10
C ASP A 6 -10.98 -7.16 4.91
N GLN A 7 -11.24 -8.46 4.75
CA GLN A 7 -12.00 -8.98 3.61
C GLN A 7 -13.50 -8.70 3.71
N ASP A 8 -13.99 -8.31 4.89
CA ASP A 8 -15.39 -7.89 5.08
C ASP A 8 -15.58 -6.42 4.65
N LEU A 9 -14.50 -5.62 4.61
CA LEU A 9 -14.52 -4.25 4.12
C LEU A 9 -14.24 -4.16 2.61
N LEU A 10 -13.14 -4.76 2.16
CA LEU A 10 -12.67 -4.70 0.77
C LEU A 10 -12.02 -6.03 0.37
N ALA A 11 -12.81 -6.91 -0.24
CA ALA A 11 -12.35 -8.21 -0.69
C ALA A 11 -11.27 -8.11 -1.78
N GLY A 12 -10.28 -9.01 -1.72
CA GLY A 12 -9.26 -9.20 -2.76
C GLY A 12 -7.95 -8.45 -2.55
N ILE A 13 -7.94 -7.38 -1.76
CA ILE A 13 -6.71 -6.63 -1.48
C ILE A 13 -5.81 -7.45 -0.56
N GLY A 14 -4.65 -7.86 -1.10
CA GLY A 14 -3.60 -8.56 -0.38
C GLY A 14 -2.43 -7.64 0.04
N ASN A 15 -1.43 -8.22 0.71
CA ASN A 15 -0.30 -7.48 1.29
C ASN A 15 0.56 -6.69 0.27
N ILE A 16 0.61 -7.19 -0.98
CA ILE A 16 1.27 -6.48 -2.09
C ILE A 16 0.48 -5.21 -2.41
N PHE A 17 -0.79 -5.38 -2.78
CA PHE A 17 -1.64 -4.28 -3.22
C PHE A 17 -1.84 -3.24 -2.12
N LYS A 18 -1.99 -3.63 -0.84
CA LYS A 18 -2.08 -2.67 0.27
C LYS A 18 -0.84 -1.75 0.35
N SER A 19 0.36 -2.28 0.11
CA SER A 19 1.60 -1.52 0.21
C SER A 19 1.79 -0.63 -1.02
N GLU A 20 1.51 -1.20 -2.19
CA GLU A 20 1.70 -0.56 -3.49
C GLU A 20 0.64 0.52 -3.77
N SER A 21 -0.61 0.34 -3.34
CA SER A 21 -1.67 1.33 -3.52
C SER A 21 -1.47 2.54 -2.60
N CYS A 22 -1.22 2.33 -1.30
CA CYS A 22 -0.83 3.40 -0.37
C CYS A 22 0.35 4.21 -0.91
N TRP A 23 1.38 3.52 -1.42
CA TRP A 23 2.51 4.21 -2.05
C TRP A 23 2.08 4.97 -3.30
N ALA A 24 1.30 4.35 -4.20
CA ALA A 24 0.87 4.95 -5.46
C ALA A 24 0.23 6.33 -5.25
N VAL A 25 -0.64 6.46 -4.24
CA VAL A 25 -1.36 7.71 -3.94
C VAL A 25 -0.79 8.51 -2.77
N LYS A 26 0.42 8.16 -2.30
CA LYS A 26 1.15 8.88 -1.23
C LYS A 26 0.44 8.94 0.13
N VAL A 27 -0.39 7.94 0.44
CA VAL A 27 -1.05 7.83 1.75
C VAL A 27 -0.18 7.00 2.70
N ASP A 28 -0.03 7.46 3.94
CA ASP A 28 0.66 6.72 5.00
C ASP A 28 -0.13 5.46 5.37
N PRO A 29 0.41 4.24 5.20
CA PRO A 29 -0.28 3.05 5.66
C PRO A 29 -0.44 3.00 7.19
N TRP A 30 0.26 3.84 7.97
CA TRP A 30 0.17 3.93 9.43
C TRP A 30 -0.82 4.98 9.94
N LYS A 31 -1.35 5.84 9.06
CA LYS A 31 -2.43 6.78 9.41
C LYS A 31 -3.62 6.00 9.98
N ARG A 32 -4.19 6.45 11.10
CA ARG A 32 -5.37 5.79 11.66
C ARG A 32 -6.53 6.00 10.70
N LEU A 33 -7.41 5.01 10.57
CA LEU A 33 -8.52 5.09 9.62
C LEU A 33 -9.39 6.33 9.84
N ARG A 34 -9.65 6.72 11.10
CA ARG A 34 -10.39 7.94 11.46
C ARG A 34 -9.73 9.27 11.05
N GLU A 35 -8.48 9.22 10.60
CA GLU A 35 -7.69 10.38 10.18
C GLU A 35 -7.56 10.43 8.65
N VAL A 36 -7.96 9.37 7.95
CA VAL A 36 -8.00 9.31 6.48
C VAL A 36 -9.32 9.90 6.02
N ASP A 37 -9.29 10.87 5.11
CA ASP A 37 -10.51 11.44 4.54
C ASP A 37 -11.07 10.56 3.40
N ASP A 38 -12.30 10.83 2.99
CA ASP A 38 -13.00 10.03 1.97
C ASP A 38 -12.29 10.05 0.61
N ASP A 39 -11.62 11.16 0.27
CA ASP A 39 -10.88 11.30 -0.99
C ASP A 39 -9.60 10.44 -0.96
N GLU A 40 -8.86 10.43 0.14
CA GLU A 40 -7.72 9.54 0.37
C GLU A 40 -8.16 8.06 0.36
N LEU A 41 -9.28 7.73 1.01
CA LEU A 41 -9.84 6.37 1.01
C LEU A 41 -10.19 5.91 -0.41
N ALA A 42 -10.92 6.75 -1.15
CA ALA A 42 -11.30 6.49 -2.54
C ALA A 42 -10.05 6.35 -3.44
N ALA A 43 -9.05 7.20 -3.25
CA ALA A 43 -7.80 7.14 -4.01
C ALA A 43 -7.03 5.83 -3.74
N VAL A 44 -6.92 5.40 -2.49
CA VAL A 44 -6.22 4.15 -2.14
C VAL A 44 -6.98 2.92 -2.68
N ALA A 45 -8.30 2.89 -2.53
CA ALA A 45 -9.14 1.81 -3.04
C ALA A 45 -9.11 1.74 -4.59
N GLY A 46 -9.21 2.89 -5.25
CA GLY A 46 -9.11 3.01 -6.71
C GLY A 46 -7.75 2.55 -7.23
N ALA A 47 -6.65 3.01 -6.62
CA ALA A 47 -5.31 2.57 -6.99
C ALA A 47 -5.10 1.05 -6.79
N ALA A 48 -5.66 0.47 -5.72
CA ALA A 48 -5.60 -0.97 -5.51
C ALA A 48 -6.38 -1.72 -6.59
N ARG A 49 -7.59 -1.26 -6.93
CA ARG A 49 -8.41 -1.82 -8.02
C ARG A 49 -7.68 -1.80 -9.34
N ASP A 50 -7.12 -0.66 -9.74
CA ASP A 50 -6.44 -0.51 -11.03
C ASP A 50 -5.20 -1.41 -11.11
N GLN A 51 -4.41 -1.49 -10.04
CA GLN A 51 -3.27 -2.40 -9.96
C GLN A 51 -3.68 -3.87 -10.02
N MET A 52 -4.81 -4.25 -9.41
CA MET A 52 -5.32 -5.62 -9.48
C MET A 52 -5.81 -5.98 -10.89
N LEU A 53 -6.51 -5.06 -11.57
CA LEU A 53 -6.95 -5.24 -12.95
C LEU A 53 -5.77 -5.36 -13.90
N GLU A 54 -4.76 -4.49 -13.78
CA GLU A 54 -3.53 -4.59 -14.56
C GLU A 54 -2.81 -5.92 -14.29
N ALA A 55 -2.75 -6.37 -13.03
CA ALA A 55 -2.12 -7.63 -12.70
C ALA A 55 -2.84 -8.85 -13.27
N VAL A 56 -4.18 -8.79 -13.42
CA VAL A 56 -4.97 -9.82 -14.10
C VAL A 56 -4.67 -9.81 -15.60
N ASP A 57 -4.63 -8.64 -16.22
CA ASP A 57 -4.41 -8.49 -17.66
C ASP A 57 -2.99 -8.91 -18.08
N THR A 58 -1.97 -8.46 -17.34
CA THR A 58 -0.56 -8.66 -17.73
C THR A 58 0.09 -9.84 -17.02
N GLY A 59 -0.56 -10.44 -16.02
CA GLY A 59 0.03 -11.45 -15.13
C GLY A 59 1.15 -10.93 -14.22
N ARG A 60 1.33 -9.60 -14.11
CA ARG A 60 2.44 -8.99 -13.36
C ARG A 60 1.92 -8.13 -12.21
N ARG A 61 2.43 -8.38 -11.01
CA ARG A 61 2.06 -7.59 -9.82
C ARG A 61 2.92 -6.34 -9.70
N PRO A 62 2.40 -5.26 -9.08
CA PRO A 62 3.20 -4.07 -8.79
C PRO A 62 4.36 -4.40 -7.83
N GLN A 63 5.53 -3.79 -8.07
CA GLN A 63 6.76 -4.01 -7.31
C GLN A 63 7.59 -2.74 -7.17
N ARG A 64 6.96 -1.63 -6.76
CA ARG A 64 7.65 -0.34 -6.55
C ARG A 64 8.25 -0.23 -5.15
N VAL A 65 7.57 -0.76 -4.13
CA VAL A 65 8.03 -0.74 -2.73
C VAL A 65 7.95 -2.08 -2.01
N TYR A 66 7.05 -2.96 -2.41
CA TYR A 66 6.86 -4.27 -1.79
C TYR A 66 8.12 -5.11 -1.92
N GLY A 67 8.57 -5.71 -0.80
CA GLY A 67 9.79 -6.50 -0.77
C GLY A 67 11.09 -5.71 -0.99
N ARG A 68 11.03 -4.37 -1.07
CA ARG A 68 12.18 -3.50 -1.38
C ARG A 68 12.71 -2.76 -0.16
N ALA A 69 12.57 -3.32 1.04
CA ALA A 69 13.12 -2.73 2.26
C ALA A 69 14.62 -2.35 2.08
N ARG A 70 15.00 -1.18 2.61
CA ARG A 70 16.33 -0.56 2.50
C ARG A 70 16.77 -0.15 1.09
N ARG A 71 16.02 -0.48 0.04
CA ARG A 71 16.27 0.03 -1.32
C ARG A 71 15.78 1.48 -1.44
N PRO A 72 16.37 2.28 -2.34
CA PRO A 72 15.93 3.66 -2.55
C PRO A 72 14.52 3.70 -3.14
N CYS A 73 13.67 4.56 -2.59
CA CYS A 73 12.34 4.85 -3.13
C CYS A 73 12.45 5.29 -4.61
N PRO A 74 11.60 4.77 -5.52
CA PRO A 74 11.61 5.16 -6.92
C PRO A 74 11.33 6.65 -7.19
N ARG A 75 10.66 7.35 -6.26
CA ARG A 75 10.36 8.78 -6.38
C ARG A 75 11.42 9.68 -5.76
N CYS A 76 11.74 9.46 -4.49
CA CYS A 76 12.52 10.41 -3.68
C CYS A 76 13.85 9.85 -3.18
N ARG A 77 14.20 8.60 -3.53
CA ARG A 77 15.44 7.92 -3.13
C ARG A 77 15.59 7.59 -1.64
N THR A 78 14.75 8.12 -0.74
CA THR A 78 14.72 7.71 0.67
C THR A 78 14.57 6.20 0.79
N ALA A 79 15.31 5.58 1.73
CA ALA A 79 15.25 4.14 1.94
C ALA A 79 13.84 3.69 2.33
N ILE A 80 13.33 2.68 1.64
CA ILE A 80 12.03 2.06 1.94
C ILE A 80 12.10 1.38 3.31
N ARG A 81 11.11 1.65 4.16
CA ARG A 81 10.95 1.01 5.46
C ARG A 81 10.04 -0.20 5.35
N SER A 82 10.18 -1.12 6.28
CA SER A 82 9.29 -2.28 6.42
C SER A 82 9.10 -2.64 7.89
N ARG A 83 7.87 -2.97 8.26
CA ARG A 83 7.50 -3.40 9.63
C ARG A 83 6.18 -4.19 9.57
N GLY A 84 6.02 -5.18 10.45
CA GLY A 84 4.74 -5.88 10.63
C GLY A 84 3.65 -4.91 11.10
N GLN A 85 2.44 -5.04 10.55
CA GLN A 85 1.30 -4.17 10.87
C GLN A 85 0.05 -4.99 11.19
N GLY A 86 -0.73 -4.52 12.16
CA GLY A 86 -1.96 -5.16 12.63
C GLY A 86 -1.71 -6.49 13.33
N ASP A 87 -2.79 -7.16 13.73
CA ASP A 87 -2.74 -8.41 14.51
C ASP A 87 -2.12 -9.58 13.73
N SER A 88 -2.27 -9.57 12.40
CA SER A 88 -1.66 -10.57 11.51
C SER A 88 -0.16 -10.35 11.28
N ALA A 89 0.42 -9.27 11.82
CA ALA A 89 1.82 -8.87 11.68
C ALA A 89 2.35 -8.87 10.24
N ARG A 90 1.45 -8.71 9.24
CA ARG A 90 1.81 -8.75 7.82
C ARG A 90 2.72 -7.57 7.50
N THR A 91 3.94 -7.86 7.04
CA THR A 91 4.94 -6.84 6.72
C THR A 91 4.42 -5.83 5.71
N THR A 92 4.29 -4.58 6.15
CA THR A 92 3.99 -3.43 5.31
C THR A 92 5.29 -2.80 4.83
N TYR A 93 5.34 -2.39 3.56
CA TYR A 93 6.47 -1.67 2.96
C TYR A 93 6.04 -0.27 2.56
N TRP A 94 6.81 0.76 2.91
CA TRP A 94 6.45 2.15 2.59
C TRP A 94 7.69 3.05 2.48
N CYS A 95 7.52 4.20 1.84
CA CYS A 95 8.53 5.26 1.81
C CYS A 95 8.20 6.32 2.88
N PRO A 96 9.03 6.51 3.91
CA PRO A 96 8.77 7.44 5.01
C PRO A 96 8.95 8.93 4.64
N ASN A 97 9.17 9.24 3.37
CA ASN A 97 9.27 10.62 2.90
C ASN A 97 8.16 10.94 1.89
N CYS A 98 7.74 9.97 1.07
CA CYS A 98 6.64 10.17 0.14
C CYS A 98 5.26 10.01 0.77
N GLN A 99 5.17 9.41 1.97
CA GLN A 99 3.92 9.00 2.58
C GLN A 99 3.77 9.54 4.00
N GLY A 100 4.43 10.66 4.33
CA GLY A 100 4.45 11.22 5.70
C GLY A 100 5.68 10.81 6.50
#